data_AF-A0A2I0PLT7-F1
#
_entry.id   AF-A0A2I0PLT7-F1
#
_cell.length_a   1.000
_cell.length_b   1.000
_cell.length_c   1.000
_cell.angle_alpha   90.00
_cell.angle_beta   90.00
_cell.angle_gamma   90.00
#
_symmetry.space_group_name_H-M   'P 1'
#
loop_
_entity.id
_entity.type
_entity.pdbx_description
1 polymer ?
#
loop_
_entity_poly.entity_id
_entity_poly.type
_entity_poly.pdbx_seq_one_letter_code
_entity_poly.pdbx_strand_id
1 'polypeptide(L)'
;MDDKIYTAPNTPENRDKCLCPGCPAYSACMEDKKEILYCSTRATSCKLEKWGCHCPRCPVQLKYKMVGLFYCEKGAFKLIE
;
A
#
# COMPACT_ATOMS: atom_id res chain seq x y z
N MET A 1 -1.11 25.38 -0.51
CA MET A 1 -1.31 24.12 0.24
C MET A 1 -1.07 23.02 -0.75
N ASP A 2 0.19 22.64 -0.93
CA ASP A 2 0.55 21.59 -1.89
C ASP A 2 1.64 20.74 -1.26
N ASP A 3 1.23 19.92 -0.28
CA ASP A 3 2.02 18.78 0.15
C ASP A 3 2.18 17.84 -1.05
N LYS A 4 3.30 17.95 -1.75
CA LYS A 4 3.68 17.00 -2.80
C LYS A 4 3.94 15.64 -2.15
N ILE A 5 2.88 14.86 -1.96
CA ILE A 5 2.97 13.46 -1.56
C ILE A 5 3.47 12.70 -2.79
N TYR A 6 4.75 12.39 -2.82
CA TYR A 6 5.33 11.53 -3.83
C TYR A 6 5.02 10.07 -3.47
N THR A 7 3.94 9.55 -4.05
CA THR A 7 3.53 8.16 -3.90
C THR A 7 4.19 7.30 -4.99
N ALA A 8 4.26 5.99 -4.79
CA ALA A 8 4.63 5.11 -5.90
C ALA A 8 3.59 5.26 -7.03
N PRO A 9 4.00 5.35 -8.31
CA PRO A 9 3.06 5.43 -9.43
C PRO A 9 2.11 4.23 -9.48
N ASN A 10 0.84 4.48 -9.79
CA ASN A 10 -0.15 3.43 -9.99
C ASN A 10 -0.06 2.83 -11.41
N THR A 11 1.01 2.10 -11.69
CA THR A 11 1.28 1.45 -12.99
C THR A 11 1.00 -0.06 -12.95
N PRO A 12 0.78 -0.71 -14.11
CA PRO A 12 0.67 -2.17 -14.18
C PRO A 12 1.87 -2.88 -13.53
N GLU A 13 3.10 -2.43 -13.81
CA GLU A 13 4.32 -2.98 -13.20
C GLU A 13 4.30 -2.95 -11.66
N ASN A 14 3.86 -1.84 -11.06
CA ASN A 14 3.80 -1.72 -9.61
C ASN A 14 2.64 -2.53 -9.01
N ARG A 15 1.53 -2.69 -9.76
CA ARG A 15 0.42 -3.57 -9.36
C ARG A 15 0.84 -5.03 -9.35
N ASP A 16 1.58 -5.47 -10.38
CA ASP A 16 2.08 -6.85 -10.48
C ASP A 16 3.09 -7.18 -9.38
N LYS A 17 3.91 -6.20 -8.98
CA LYS A 17 4.87 -6.32 -7.87
C LYS A 17 4.22 -6.16 -6.48
N CYS A 18 2.94 -5.83 -6.41
CA CYS A 18 2.26 -5.54 -5.16
C CYS A 18 2.00 -6.82 -4.36
N LEU A 19 2.50 -6.88 -3.13
CA LEU A 19 2.26 -8.03 -2.24
C LEU A 19 0.96 -7.93 -1.43
N CYS A 20 0.13 -6.91 -1.66
CA CYS A 20 -1.11 -6.72 -0.89
C CYS A 20 -2.02 -7.96 -0.87
N PRO A 21 -2.26 -8.67 -1.99
CA PRO A 21 -3.10 -9.87 -1.97
C PRO A 21 -2.60 -10.99 -1.03
N GLY A 22 -1.30 -11.04 -0.73
CA GLY A 22 -0.71 -12.00 0.22
C GLY A 22 -0.36 -11.40 1.58
N CYS A 23 -0.83 -10.18 1.89
CA CYS A 23 -0.52 -9.50 3.14
C CYS A 23 -1.42 -10.00 4.28
N PRO A 24 -0.91 -10.19 5.52
CA PRO A 24 -1.72 -10.63 6.66
C PRO A 24 -2.89 -9.69 7.01
N ALA A 25 -2.82 -8.43 6.59
CA ALA A 25 -3.89 -7.44 6.78
C ALA A 25 -4.86 -7.35 5.59
N TYR A 26 -4.68 -8.19 4.56
CA TYR A 26 -5.55 -8.24 3.39
C TYR A 26 -6.74 -9.14 3.67
N SER A 27 -7.95 -8.59 3.55
CA SER A 27 -9.19 -9.31 3.83
C SER A 27 -9.97 -9.62 2.57
N ALA A 28 -10.91 -10.57 2.65
CA ALA A 28 -11.80 -10.91 1.54
C ALA A 28 -12.57 -9.68 1.00
N CYS A 29 -12.94 -8.73 1.86
CA CYS A 29 -13.57 -7.46 1.44
C CYS A 29 -12.67 -6.65 0.49
N MET A 30 -11.34 -6.68 0.69
CA MET A 30 -10.39 -5.99 -0.17
C MET A 30 -10.22 -6.72 -1.50
N GLU A 31 -10.21 -8.05 -1.46
CA GLU A 31 -10.17 -8.91 -2.65
C GLU A 31 -11.39 -8.69 -3.54
N ASP A 32 -12.60 -8.72 -2.97
CA ASP A 32 -13.86 -8.48 -3.69
C ASP A 32 -13.87 -7.12 -4.40
N LYS A 33 -13.32 -6.10 -3.74
CA LYS A 33 -13.18 -4.75 -4.28
C LYS A 33 -11.96 -4.57 -5.18
N LYS A 34 -11.11 -5.59 -5.31
CA LYS A 34 -9.83 -5.58 -6.05
C LYS A 34 -8.94 -4.41 -5.62
N GLU A 35 -9.01 -4.06 -4.34
CA GLU A 35 -8.20 -2.99 -3.77
C GLU A 35 -6.78 -3.52 -3.57
N ILE A 36 -5.78 -2.84 -4.14
CA ILE A 36 -4.35 -3.13 -3.95
C ILE A 36 -3.57 -1.83 -4.05
N LEU A 37 -2.26 -1.89 -3.80
CA LEU A 37 -1.34 -0.77 -4.00
C LEU A 37 -1.71 0.45 -3.14
N TYR A 38 -2.10 0.21 -1.89
CA TYR A 38 -2.51 1.24 -0.94
C TYR A 38 -1.44 2.32 -0.66
N CYS A 39 -0.17 1.99 -0.91
CA CYS A 39 0.96 2.93 -0.87
C CYS A 39 0.90 4.00 -1.98
N SER A 40 0.04 3.82 -2.97
CA SER A 40 -0.16 4.68 -4.14
C SER A 40 -1.58 5.20 -4.26
N THR A 41 -2.54 4.47 -3.71
CA THR A 41 -3.96 4.77 -3.78
C THR A 41 -4.45 5.36 -2.45
N ARG A 42 -5.74 5.20 -2.16
CA ARG A 42 -6.36 5.54 -0.88
C ARG A 42 -6.28 4.38 0.11
N ALA A 43 -6.54 4.67 1.38
CA ALA A 43 -6.85 3.66 2.40
C ALA A 43 -8.11 2.85 2.04
N THR A 44 -8.20 1.63 2.58
CA THR A 44 -9.38 0.78 2.44
C THR A 44 -10.54 1.28 3.30
N SER A 45 -11.76 1.02 2.85
CA SER A 45 -12.98 1.14 3.65
C SER A 45 -13.34 -0.17 4.38
N CYS A 46 -12.64 -1.26 4.09
CA CYS A 46 -12.86 -2.55 4.71
C CYS A 46 -12.34 -2.55 6.15
N LYS A 47 -12.96 -3.38 7.00
CA LYS A 47 -12.44 -3.65 8.34
C LYS A 47 -11.05 -4.30 8.21
N LEU A 48 -10.10 -3.76 8.96
CA LEU A 48 -8.73 -4.26 9.02
C LEU A 48 -8.55 -5.20 10.20
N GLU A 49 -7.86 -6.31 9.96
CA GLU A 49 -7.32 -7.15 11.02
C GLU A 49 -5.80 -7.06 11.02
N LYS A 50 -5.23 -6.45 12.05
CA LYS A 50 -3.79 -6.09 12.09
C LYS A 50 -2.92 -7.21 12.65
N TRP A 51 -2.98 -8.39 12.04
CA TRP A 51 -2.13 -9.52 12.40
C TRP A 51 -0.65 -9.32 11.99
N GLY A 52 -0.39 -8.41 11.03
CA GLY A 52 0.95 -8.01 10.59
C GLY A 52 0.91 -7.20 9.29
N CYS A 53 2.05 -6.65 8.83
CA CYS A 53 2.17 -6.09 7.48
C CYS A 53 3.44 -6.58 6.74
N HIS A 54 3.32 -6.78 5.43
CA HIS A 54 4.45 -6.96 4.51
C HIS A 54 4.98 -5.66 3.91
N CYS A 55 4.46 -4.52 4.37
CA CYS A 55 4.83 -3.18 3.91
C CYS A 55 6.36 -2.96 3.86
N PRO A 56 7.17 -3.33 4.89
CA PRO A 56 8.63 -3.10 4.91
C PRO A 56 9.43 -3.93 3.93
N ARG A 57 8.83 -5.00 3.41
CA ARG A 57 9.46 -5.94 2.46
C ARG A 57 8.76 -5.90 1.09
N CYS A 58 7.86 -4.96 0.87
CA CYS A 58 7.12 -4.84 -0.38
C CYS A 58 8.06 -4.27 -1.46
N PRO A 59 8.21 -4.94 -2.63
CA PRO A 59 9.10 -4.47 -3.69
C PRO A 59 8.79 -3.05 -4.15
N VAL A 60 7.51 -2.64 -4.12
CA VAL A 60 7.10 -1.27 -4.46
C VAL A 60 7.62 -0.28 -3.41
N GLN A 61 7.41 -0.56 -2.12
CA GLN A 61 7.87 0.32 -1.04
C GLN A 61 9.39 0.48 -1.07
N LEU A 62 10.14 -0.59 -1.32
CA LEU A 62 11.60 -0.57 -1.43
C LEU A 62 12.08 0.20 -2.67
N LYS A 63 11.48 -0.05 -3.85
CA LYS A 63 11.82 0.65 -5.11
C LYS A 63 11.70 2.16 -4.97
N TYR A 64 10.68 2.64 -4.26
CA TYR A 64 10.43 4.06 -4.06
C TYR A 64 10.89 4.57 -2.69
N LYS A 65 11.67 3.80 -1.92
CA LYS A 65 12.21 4.23 -0.61
C LYS A 65 11.15 4.86 0.30
N MET A 66 9.93 4.32 0.31
CA MET A 66 8.84 4.88 1.08
C MET A 66 8.90 4.46 2.54
N VAL A 67 8.44 5.33 3.45
CA VAL A 67 8.30 4.99 4.88
C VAL A 67 6.88 4.64 5.26
N GLY A 68 6.78 3.74 6.24
CA GLY A 68 5.56 3.48 6.95
C GLY A 68 5.10 2.03 6.87
N LEU A 69 4.03 1.79 7.62
CA LEU A 69 3.35 0.51 7.76
C LEU A 69 1.86 0.75 7.61
N PHE A 70 1.15 -0.32 7.24
CA PHE A 70 -0.30 -0.34 7.10
C PHE A 70 -0.80 0.76 6.14
N TYR A 71 -0.21 0.84 4.93
CA TYR A 71 -0.72 1.73 3.88
C TYR A 71 -2.21 1.46 3.57
N CYS A 72 -2.70 0.24 3.78
CA CYS A 72 -4.12 -0.10 3.68
C CYS A 72 -5.01 0.66 4.68
N GLU A 73 -4.50 1.07 5.84
CA GLU A 73 -5.23 1.89 6.80
C GLU A 73 -5.08 3.38 6.50
N LYS A 74 -3.88 3.78 6.10
CA LYS A 74 -3.45 5.17 6.17
C LYS A 74 -3.40 5.87 4.81
N GLY A 75 -3.40 5.11 3.72
CA GLY A 75 -3.07 5.61 2.39
C GLY A 75 -1.57 5.88 2.24
N ALA A 76 -1.20 6.59 1.17
CA ALA A 76 0.19 6.82 0.80
C ALA A 76 0.96 7.77 1.75
N PHE A 77 2.25 7.50 1.98
CA PHE A 77 3.16 8.35 2.78
C PHE A 77 4.44 8.74 2.02
N LYS A 78 5.12 9.77 2.57
CA LYS A 78 6.35 10.41 2.08
C LYS A 78 7.48 9.41 1.72
N LEU A 79 8.30 9.82 0.74
CA LEU A 79 9.60 9.26 0.41
C LEU A 79 10.63 9.60 1.50
N ILE A 80 11.71 8.81 1.60
CA ILE A 80 12.95 9.20 2.28
C ILE A 80 13.89 9.82 1.25
N GLU A 81 14.46 10.99 1.57
CA GLU A 81 15.56 11.62 0.83
C GLU A 81 16.90 10.88 1.05
#